data_AF-A0A4R6G467-F1
#
_entry.id   AF-A0A4R6G467-F1
#
_cell.length_a   1.000
_cell.length_b   1.000
_cell.length_c   1.000
_cell.angle_alpha   90.00
_cell.angle_beta   90.00
_cell.angle_gamma   90.00
#
_symmetry.space_group_name_H-M   'P 1'
#
loop_
_entity.id
_entity.type
_entity.pdbx_description
1 polymer ?
#
loop_
_entity_poly.entity_id
_entity_poly.type
_entity_poly.pdbx_seq_one_letter_code
_entity_poly.pdbx_strand_id
1 'polypeptide(L)'
;MEAFSDPEIKKVLDNFILLRLNFDNEIALRNKYGVRAIPYVFIVDSQGHVINEQKGYRDKNNVKDLLDTYNLNTEFLQRENLQYFQNQNYVTAMRLAQKYLDFSLFLKKEIRPEFIRVADAYIGYSEDLLDKEQSNYKLMSQKIELLELTSALYDERYGKLERGLKDIEKEGVEELNKDVYNFLKYCLAFEHGEPAETEKWEAQVLASSAAEVYMKRKDELFGL
;
A
#
# COMPACT_ATOMS: atom_id res chain seq x y z
N MET A 1 28.97 7.53 -8.52
CA MET A 1 29.04 6.43 -7.54
C MET A 1 29.57 5.21 -8.28
N GLU A 2 30.72 4.67 -7.88
CA GLU A 2 31.46 3.63 -8.62
C GLU A 2 30.67 2.32 -8.77
N ALA A 3 29.88 1.96 -7.75
CA ALA A 3 29.02 0.76 -7.76
C ALA A 3 28.03 0.72 -8.95
N PHE A 4 27.44 1.85 -9.34
CA PHE A 4 26.48 1.90 -10.48
C PHE A 4 27.15 1.77 -11.86
N SER A 5 28.48 1.76 -11.91
CA SER A 5 29.24 1.50 -13.14
C SER A 5 29.60 0.03 -13.30
N ASP A 6 29.45 -0.79 -12.25
CA ASP A 6 29.79 -2.21 -12.25
C ASP A 6 28.89 -3.00 -13.23
N PRO A 7 29.45 -3.91 -14.05
CA PRO A 7 28.68 -4.66 -15.04
C PRO A 7 27.55 -5.52 -14.47
N GLU A 8 27.70 -6.06 -13.26
CA GLU A 8 26.64 -6.87 -12.63
C GLU A 8 25.48 -5.99 -12.17
N ILE A 9 25.80 -4.81 -11.60
CA ILE A 9 24.79 -3.83 -11.21
C ILE A 9 24.03 -3.31 -12.44
N LYS A 10 24.72 -3.07 -13.55
CA LYS A 10 24.07 -2.66 -14.81
C LYS A 10 23.03 -3.67 -15.31
N LYS A 11 23.30 -4.97 -15.18
CA LYS A 11 22.32 -6.01 -15.56
C LYS A 11 21.05 -5.97 -14.72
N VAL A 12 21.18 -5.73 -13.42
CA VAL A 12 20.00 -5.61 -12.54
C VAL A 12 19.22 -4.33 -12.86
N LEU A 13 19.93 -3.24 -13.18
CA LEU A 13 19.34 -1.95 -13.56
C LEU A 13 18.51 -1.98 -14.84
N ASP A 14 18.65 -2.99 -15.70
CA ASP A 14 17.80 -3.15 -16.90
C ASP A 14 16.31 -3.33 -16.52
N ASN A 15 16.01 -3.75 -15.30
CA ASN A 15 14.65 -3.87 -14.76
C ASN A 15 14.14 -2.56 -14.11
N PHE A 16 14.91 -1.48 -14.16
CA PHE A 16 14.60 -0.20 -13.52
C PHE A 16 14.66 0.96 -14.51
N ILE A 17 13.92 2.02 -14.20
CA ILE A 17 14.12 3.33 -14.84
C ILE A 17 15.10 4.12 -13.99
N LEU A 18 16.37 4.17 -14.39
CA LEU A 18 17.40 4.90 -13.66
C LEU A 18 17.35 6.40 -13.97
N LEU A 19 17.07 7.22 -12.96
CA LEU A 19 17.18 8.68 -13.02
C LEU A 19 18.36 9.17 -12.18
N ARG A 20 19.27 9.93 -12.80
CA ARG A 20 20.39 10.60 -12.11
C ARG A 20 20.10 12.09 -12.03
N LEU A 21 19.95 12.60 -10.82
CA LEU A 21 19.64 14.01 -10.57
C LEU A 21 20.87 14.74 -10.00
N ASN A 22 21.08 15.97 -10.46
CA ASN A 22 22.00 16.90 -9.82
C ASN A 22 21.20 17.91 -8.98
N PHE A 23 21.17 17.68 -7.66
CA PHE A 23 20.42 18.53 -6.72
C PHE A 23 21.03 19.92 -6.50
N ASP A 24 22.21 20.22 -7.05
CA ASP A 24 22.73 21.59 -7.08
C ASP A 24 21.89 22.48 -8.01
N ASN A 25 21.30 21.89 -9.06
CA ASN A 25 20.48 22.59 -10.05
C ASN A 25 18.98 22.33 -9.85
N GLU A 26 18.60 21.23 -9.19
CA GLU A 26 17.22 20.79 -9.01
C GLU A 26 16.69 21.07 -7.59
N ILE A 27 16.67 22.35 -7.19
CA ILE A 27 16.30 22.77 -5.82
C ILE A 27 14.89 22.29 -5.43
N ALA A 28 13.93 22.36 -6.36
CA ALA A 28 12.56 21.93 -6.09
C ALA A 28 12.47 20.43 -5.75
N LEU A 29 13.18 19.58 -6.52
CA LEU A 29 13.24 18.14 -6.24
C LEU A 29 14.03 17.86 -4.96
N ARG A 30 15.13 18.59 -4.72
CA ARG A 30 15.90 18.48 -3.47
C ARG A 30 15.03 18.71 -2.25
N ASN A 31 14.19 19.75 -2.29
CA ASN A 31 13.27 20.08 -1.22
C ASN A 31 12.13 19.06 -1.10
N LYS A 32 11.52 18.66 -2.22
CA LYS A 32 10.46 17.64 -2.26
C LYS A 32 10.89 16.33 -1.59
N TYR A 33 12.11 15.88 -1.87
CA TYR A 33 12.67 14.62 -1.33
C TYR A 33 13.51 14.82 -0.06
N GLY A 34 13.55 16.03 0.51
CA GLY A 34 14.27 16.31 1.76
C GLY A 34 15.78 15.99 1.72
N VAL A 35 16.43 16.15 0.56
CA VAL A 35 17.83 15.76 0.35
C VAL A 35 18.78 16.75 1.03
N ARG A 36 19.40 16.29 2.13
CA ARG A 36 20.36 17.06 2.95
C ARG A 36 21.82 16.64 2.78
N ALA A 37 22.07 15.47 2.22
CA ALA A 37 23.40 14.93 1.96
C ALA A 37 23.40 14.12 0.66
N ILE A 38 24.57 14.01 0.03
CA ILE A 38 24.81 13.23 -1.19
C ILE A 38 25.95 12.22 -0.95
N PRO A 39 25.94 11.05 -1.60
CA PRO A 39 24.90 10.55 -2.49
C PRO A 39 23.65 10.08 -1.73
N TYR A 40 22.52 10.08 -2.41
CA TYR A 40 21.23 9.64 -1.88
C TYR A 40 20.53 8.84 -2.99
N VAL A 41 20.03 7.65 -2.66
CA VAL A 41 19.30 6.77 -3.58
C VAL A 41 17.87 6.62 -3.09
N PHE A 42 16.92 6.70 -4.01
CA PHE A 42 15.50 6.48 -3.74
C PHE A 42 15.00 5.37 -4.65
N ILE A 43 14.15 4.49 -4.11
CA ILE A 43 13.23 3.65 -4.88
C ILE A 43 11.88 4.36 -4.81
N VAL A 44 11.35 4.75 -5.96
CA VAL A 44 10.11 5.52 -6.04
C VAL A 44 9.09 4.80 -6.92
N ASP A 45 7.82 5.04 -6.64
CA ASP A 45 6.75 4.61 -7.54
C ASP A 45 6.60 5.53 -8.76
N SER A 46 5.67 5.19 -9.66
CA SER A 46 5.46 5.95 -10.90
C SER A 46 4.98 7.39 -10.69
N GLN A 47 4.43 7.72 -9.51
CA GLN A 47 3.97 9.07 -9.16
C GLN A 47 5.01 9.82 -8.29
N GLY A 48 6.13 9.16 -7.98
CA GLY A 48 7.24 9.73 -7.22
C GLY A 48 7.10 9.58 -5.70
N HIS A 49 6.21 8.73 -5.19
CA HIS A 49 6.19 8.34 -3.79
C HIS A 49 7.42 7.50 -3.47
N VAL A 50 8.06 7.80 -2.35
CA VAL A 50 9.24 7.06 -1.89
C VAL A 50 8.79 5.74 -1.28
N ILE A 51 9.21 4.63 -1.88
CA ILE A 51 9.09 3.28 -1.33
C ILE A 51 10.23 3.06 -0.34
N ASN A 52 11.48 3.26 -0.78
CA ASN A 52 12.68 3.13 0.04
C ASN A 52 13.67 4.26 -0.23
N GLU A 53 14.49 4.60 0.77
CA GLU A 53 15.54 5.60 0.65
C GLU A 53 16.83 5.17 1.37
N GLN A 54 17.97 5.49 0.77
CA GLN A 54 19.29 5.11 1.28
C GLN A 54 20.27 6.28 1.20
N LYS A 55 20.73 6.77 2.37
CA LYS A 55 21.70 7.87 2.47
C LYS A 55 23.14 7.35 2.46
N GLY A 56 24.01 8.09 1.78
CA GLY A 56 25.46 7.92 1.84
C GLY A 56 26.02 6.95 0.80
N TYR A 57 27.35 6.85 0.79
CA TYR A 57 28.06 5.95 -0.11
C TYR A 57 27.79 4.49 0.27
N ARG A 58 27.54 3.67 -0.75
CA ARG A 58 27.32 2.24 -0.64
C ARG A 58 28.34 1.50 -1.50
N ASP A 59 28.81 0.38 -0.99
CA ASP A 59 29.60 -0.55 -1.79
C ASP A 59 28.70 -1.27 -2.81
N LYS A 60 29.34 -2.04 -3.69
CA LYS A 60 28.66 -2.81 -4.73
C LYS A 60 27.60 -3.75 -4.15
N ASN A 61 27.91 -4.46 -3.07
CA ASN A 61 27.03 -5.49 -2.53
C ASN A 61 25.76 -4.86 -1.96
N ASN A 62 25.89 -3.76 -1.21
CA ASN A 62 24.72 -3.04 -0.69
C ASN A 62 23.83 -2.48 -1.81
N VAL A 63 24.42 -1.98 -2.91
CA VAL A 63 23.62 -1.53 -4.07
C VAL A 63 22.93 -2.72 -4.74
N LYS A 64 23.63 -3.86 -4.88
CA LYS A 64 23.04 -5.07 -5.45
C LYS A 64 21.87 -5.58 -4.60
N ASP A 65 22.06 -5.70 -3.29
CA ASP A 65 21.04 -6.18 -2.36
C ASP A 65 19.80 -5.28 -2.38
N LEU A 66 20.01 -3.96 -2.44
CA LEU A 66 18.92 -2.99 -2.63
C LEU A 66 18.17 -3.28 -3.93
N LEU A 67 18.85 -3.30 -5.06
CA LEU A 67 18.21 -3.48 -6.36
C LEU A 67 17.52 -4.84 -6.47
N ASP A 68 18.13 -5.92 -5.99
CA ASP A 68 17.52 -7.25 -5.99
C ASP A 68 16.27 -7.31 -5.08
N THR A 69 16.28 -6.61 -3.96
CA THR A 69 15.14 -6.52 -3.04
C THR A 69 13.93 -5.85 -3.71
N TYR A 70 14.16 -4.81 -4.52
CA TYR A 70 13.10 -4.06 -5.22
C TYR A 70 12.92 -4.43 -6.69
N ASN A 71 13.55 -5.51 -7.16
CA ASN A 71 13.35 -6.05 -8.50
C ASN A 71 12.03 -6.84 -8.55
N LEU A 72 10.93 -6.10 -8.42
CA LEU A 72 9.58 -6.64 -8.27
C LEU A 72 8.82 -6.54 -9.59
N ASN A 73 7.96 -7.51 -9.88
CA ASN A 73 7.01 -7.37 -10.98
C ASN A 73 5.87 -6.43 -10.57
N THR A 74 5.92 -5.19 -11.05
CA THR A 74 4.91 -4.16 -10.79
C THR A 74 3.83 -4.05 -11.87
N GLU A 75 3.77 -4.98 -12.83
CA GLU A 75 2.75 -4.99 -13.90
C GLU A 75 1.32 -4.98 -13.32
N PHE A 76 1.13 -5.66 -12.19
CA PHE A 76 -0.13 -5.67 -11.45
C PHE A 76 -0.61 -4.25 -11.09
N LEU A 77 0.29 -3.28 -10.86
CA LEU A 77 -0.05 -1.91 -10.49
C LEU A 77 -0.29 -0.99 -11.71
N GLN A 78 0.02 -1.45 -12.94
CA GLN A 78 0.13 -0.57 -14.11
C GLN A 78 -1.18 0.16 -14.44
N ARG A 79 -2.30 -0.57 -14.46
CA ARG A 79 -3.60 -0.02 -14.86
C ARG A 79 -4.04 1.10 -13.92
N GLU A 80 -3.99 0.86 -12.62
CA GLU A 80 -4.42 1.82 -11.60
C GLU A 80 -3.46 3.03 -11.54
N ASN A 81 -2.15 2.83 -11.71
CA ASN A 81 -1.19 3.93 -11.84
C ASN A 81 -1.52 4.82 -13.04
N LEU A 82 -1.78 4.24 -14.21
CA LEU A 82 -2.14 5.00 -15.41
C LEU A 82 -3.45 5.77 -15.22
N GLN A 83 -4.46 5.15 -14.61
CA GLN A 83 -5.74 5.79 -14.33
C GLN A 83 -5.60 6.99 -13.39
N TYR A 84 -4.81 6.86 -12.33
CA TYR A 84 -4.53 7.95 -11.41
C TYR A 84 -3.74 9.07 -12.08
N PHE A 85 -2.68 8.74 -12.83
CA PHE A 85 -1.90 9.72 -13.58
C PHE A 85 -2.74 10.54 -14.56
N GLN A 86 -3.67 9.88 -15.27
CA GLN A 86 -4.55 10.54 -16.23
C GLN A 86 -5.64 11.39 -15.57
N ASN A 87 -6.20 10.93 -14.44
CA ASN A 87 -7.35 11.56 -13.79
C ASN A 87 -7.21 11.47 -12.27
N GLN A 88 -6.57 12.47 -11.65
CA GLN A 88 -6.43 12.52 -10.20
C GLN A 88 -7.75 12.93 -9.54
N ASN A 89 -8.42 11.99 -8.89
CA ASN A 89 -9.62 12.20 -8.09
C ASN A 89 -9.71 11.14 -6.97
N TYR A 90 -10.69 11.28 -6.08
CA TYR A 90 -10.83 10.35 -4.95
C TYR A 90 -11.00 8.89 -5.37
N VAL A 91 -11.67 8.61 -6.50
CA VAL A 91 -11.91 7.24 -6.98
C VAL A 91 -10.62 6.60 -7.48
N THR A 92 -9.83 7.33 -8.28
CA THR A 92 -8.59 6.79 -8.83
C THR A 92 -7.52 6.65 -7.75
N ALA A 93 -7.45 7.59 -6.80
CA ALA A 93 -6.61 7.48 -5.60
C ALA A 93 -6.97 6.24 -4.78
N MET A 94 -8.27 6.05 -4.50
CA MET A 94 -8.76 4.95 -3.67
C MET A 94 -8.50 3.58 -4.32
N ARG A 95 -8.69 3.48 -5.64
CA ARG A 95 -8.38 2.25 -6.40
C ARG A 95 -6.89 1.95 -6.39
N LEU A 96 -6.04 2.97 -6.54
CA LEU A 96 -4.59 2.79 -6.50
C LEU A 96 -4.12 2.39 -5.09
N ALA A 97 -4.65 3.01 -4.04
CA ALA A 97 -4.42 2.60 -2.66
C ALA A 97 -4.75 1.13 -2.42
N GLN A 98 -5.95 0.70 -2.82
CA GLN A 98 -6.37 -0.70 -2.71
C GLN A 98 -5.42 -1.63 -3.46
N LYS A 99 -4.96 -1.22 -4.64
CA LYS A 99 -4.02 -2.01 -5.45
C LYS A 99 -2.65 -2.17 -4.80
N TYR A 100 -2.14 -1.12 -4.14
CA TYR A 100 -0.92 -1.19 -3.34
C TYR A 100 -1.06 -2.08 -2.11
N LEU A 101 -2.19 -2.00 -1.39
CA LEU A 101 -2.47 -2.91 -0.28
C LEU A 101 -2.49 -4.37 -0.76
N ASP A 102 -3.22 -4.66 -1.84
CA ASP A 102 -3.27 -6.00 -2.42
C ASP A 102 -1.88 -6.50 -2.82
N PHE A 103 -1.09 -5.66 -3.48
CA PHE A 103 0.28 -6.00 -3.86
C PHE A 103 1.16 -6.29 -2.64
N SER A 104 1.02 -5.51 -1.57
CA SER A 104 1.84 -5.63 -0.35
C SER A 104 1.72 -6.98 0.35
N LEU A 105 0.59 -7.68 0.19
CA LEU A 105 0.41 -9.03 0.75
C LEU A 105 1.36 -10.06 0.13
N PHE A 106 1.59 -9.94 -1.18
CA PHE A 106 2.44 -10.85 -1.95
C PHE A 106 3.93 -10.48 -1.88
N LEU A 107 4.28 -9.45 -1.12
CA LEU A 107 5.66 -9.05 -0.89
C LEU A 107 6.23 -9.75 0.35
N LYS A 108 7.56 -9.82 0.38
CA LYS A 108 8.28 -10.25 1.59
C LYS A 108 7.93 -9.34 2.76
N LYS A 109 7.78 -9.92 3.95
CA LYS A 109 7.32 -9.22 5.16
C LYS A 109 8.19 -8.01 5.50
N GLU A 110 9.48 -8.04 5.17
CA GLU A 110 10.43 -6.97 5.46
C GLU A 110 10.18 -5.69 4.67
N ILE A 111 9.68 -5.79 3.42
CA ILE A 111 9.41 -4.63 2.55
C ILE A 111 7.93 -4.25 2.50
N ARG A 112 7.04 -5.13 2.97
CA ARG A 112 5.59 -4.87 3.02
C ARG A 112 5.23 -3.50 3.63
N PRO A 113 5.78 -3.07 4.79
CA PRO A 113 5.42 -1.78 5.39
C PRO A 113 5.70 -0.58 4.48
N GLU A 114 6.68 -0.68 3.60
CA GLU A 114 7.03 0.40 2.68
C GLU A 114 5.97 0.62 1.60
N PHE A 115 5.38 -0.47 1.10
CA PHE A 115 4.29 -0.42 0.14
C PHE A 115 2.95 -0.07 0.81
N ILE A 116 2.74 -0.50 2.05
CA ILE A 116 1.59 -0.05 2.86
C ILE A 116 1.64 1.46 3.05
N ARG A 117 2.81 2.04 3.35
CA ARG A 117 2.97 3.49 3.46
C ARG A 117 2.63 4.24 2.16
N VAL A 118 2.97 3.67 1.00
CA VAL A 118 2.54 4.24 -0.29
C VAL A 118 1.03 4.15 -0.44
N ALA A 119 0.40 3.03 -0.06
CA ALA A 119 -1.05 2.91 -0.04
C ALA A 119 -1.70 3.96 0.87
N ASP A 120 -1.18 4.15 2.09
CA ASP A 120 -1.67 5.16 3.05
C ASP A 120 -1.61 6.58 2.49
N ALA A 121 -0.58 6.92 1.71
CA ALA A 121 -0.51 8.21 1.02
C ALA A 121 -1.68 8.39 0.02
N TYR A 122 -1.97 7.35 -0.77
CA TYR A 122 -3.12 7.39 -1.69
C TYR A 122 -4.48 7.33 -0.98
N ILE A 123 -4.57 6.70 0.19
CA ILE A 123 -5.75 6.79 1.05
C ILE A 123 -5.95 8.25 1.47
N GLY A 124 -4.92 8.92 1.98
CA GLY A 124 -4.99 10.34 2.35
C GLY A 124 -5.44 11.23 1.18
N TYR A 125 -4.90 11.02 -0.03
CA TYR A 125 -5.38 11.75 -1.21
C TYR A 125 -6.84 11.45 -1.55
N SER A 126 -7.30 10.23 -1.30
CA SER A 126 -8.71 9.87 -1.51
C SER A 126 -9.61 10.67 -0.58
N GLU A 127 -9.22 10.80 0.69
CA GLU A 127 -9.95 11.60 1.68
C GLU A 127 -9.94 13.08 1.33
N ASP A 128 -8.78 13.64 1.00
CA ASP A 128 -8.61 15.06 0.66
C ASP A 128 -9.43 15.46 -0.57
N LEU A 129 -9.57 14.55 -1.54
CA LEU A 129 -10.29 14.79 -2.79
C LEU A 129 -11.78 14.44 -2.71
N LEU A 130 -12.27 13.91 -1.58
CA LEU A 130 -13.66 13.50 -1.41
C LEU A 130 -14.53 14.71 -1.05
N ASP A 131 -15.44 15.10 -1.96
CA ASP A 131 -16.39 16.18 -1.71
C ASP A 131 -17.44 15.77 -0.67
N LYS A 132 -17.62 16.59 0.38
CA LYS A 132 -18.59 16.34 1.45
C LYS A 132 -20.04 16.53 1.00
N GLU A 133 -20.26 17.31 -0.05
CA GLU A 133 -21.60 17.65 -0.54
C GLU A 133 -22.14 16.63 -1.56
N GLN A 134 -21.31 15.68 -1.99
CA GLN A 134 -21.76 14.67 -2.97
C GLN A 134 -22.70 13.65 -2.33
N SER A 135 -23.69 13.19 -3.10
CA SER A 135 -24.78 12.34 -2.60
C SER A 135 -24.32 10.99 -2.01
N ASN A 136 -23.18 10.47 -2.47
CA ASN A 136 -22.59 9.21 -1.99
C ASN A 136 -21.46 9.43 -0.97
N TYR A 137 -21.31 10.63 -0.39
CA TYR A 137 -20.23 10.95 0.55
C TYR A 137 -20.09 9.92 1.67
N LYS A 138 -21.18 9.62 2.40
CA LYS A 138 -21.16 8.67 3.52
C LYS A 138 -20.62 7.30 3.11
N LEU A 139 -21.11 6.76 1.99
CA LEU A 139 -20.66 5.48 1.45
C LEU A 139 -19.17 5.48 1.09
N MET A 140 -18.72 6.52 0.39
CA MET A 140 -17.32 6.62 -0.05
C MET A 140 -16.38 6.89 1.12
N SER A 141 -16.77 7.73 2.08
CA SER A 141 -16.00 8.02 3.29
C SER A 141 -15.78 6.75 4.11
N GLN A 142 -16.85 5.97 4.36
CA GLN A 142 -16.71 4.70 5.08
C GLN A 142 -15.86 3.69 4.29
N LYS A 143 -15.91 3.70 2.96
CA LYS A 143 -15.04 2.84 2.14
C LYS A 143 -13.57 3.20 2.29
N ILE A 144 -13.25 4.49 2.36
CA ILE A 144 -11.88 4.95 2.59
C ILE A 144 -11.41 4.57 4.00
N GLU A 145 -12.26 4.75 5.01
CA GLU A 145 -11.98 4.31 6.37
C GLU A 145 -11.70 2.80 6.44
N LEU A 146 -12.49 1.97 5.73
CA LEU A 146 -12.24 0.53 5.65
C LEU A 146 -10.91 0.19 4.96
N LEU A 147 -10.43 1.01 4.00
CA LEU A 147 -9.09 0.85 3.43
C LEU A 147 -8.01 1.19 4.45
N GLU A 148 -8.20 2.23 5.28
CA GLU A 148 -7.28 2.52 6.38
C GLU A 148 -7.22 1.37 7.39
N LEU A 149 -8.36 0.75 7.68
CA LEU A 149 -8.43 -0.39 8.59
C LEU A 149 -7.82 -1.64 7.95
N THR A 150 -7.91 -1.79 6.63
CA THR A 150 -7.19 -2.82 5.88
C THR A 150 -5.67 -2.60 5.98
N SER A 151 -5.20 -1.35 5.81
CA SER A 151 -3.80 -0.99 6.07
C SER A 151 -3.38 -1.31 7.51
N ALA A 152 -4.22 -1.00 8.49
CA ALA A 152 -3.97 -1.32 9.89
C ALA A 152 -3.86 -2.84 10.13
N LEU A 153 -4.72 -3.64 9.49
CA LEU A 153 -4.64 -5.10 9.53
C LEU A 153 -3.30 -5.60 8.95
N TYR A 154 -2.90 -5.11 7.78
CA TYR A 154 -1.72 -5.61 7.06
C TYR A 154 -0.40 -5.21 7.74
N ASP A 155 -0.44 -4.14 8.54
CA ASP A 155 0.65 -3.63 9.38
C ASP A 155 0.54 -4.10 10.85
N GLU A 156 -0.33 -5.09 11.14
CA GLU A 156 -0.50 -5.72 12.47
C GLU A 156 -0.90 -4.71 13.58
N ARG A 157 -1.52 -3.58 13.21
CA ARG A 157 -2.02 -2.54 14.12
C ARG A 157 -3.44 -2.87 14.61
N TYR A 158 -3.62 -4.04 15.22
CA TYR A 158 -4.94 -4.56 15.62
C TYR A 158 -5.73 -3.64 16.57
N GLY A 159 -5.04 -2.87 17.42
CA GLY A 159 -5.69 -1.88 18.27
C GLY A 159 -6.33 -0.69 17.50
N LYS A 160 -5.77 -0.28 16.35
CA LYS A 160 -6.42 0.70 15.45
C LYS A 160 -7.60 0.03 14.75
N LEU A 161 -7.38 -1.19 14.24
CA LEU A 161 -8.40 -1.99 13.55
C LEU A 161 -9.66 -2.17 14.40
N GLU A 162 -9.52 -2.68 15.62
CA GLU A 162 -10.64 -2.97 16.51
C GLU A 162 -11.45 -1.71 16.85
N ARG A 163 -10.77 -0.59 17.16
CA ARG A 163 -11.44 0.68 17.45
C ARG A 163 -12.23 1.20 16.25
N GLY A 164 -11.60 1.22 15.07
CA GLY A 164 -12.28 1.71 13.86
C GLY A 164 -13.47 0.83 13.47
N LEU A 165 -13.35 -0.49 13.56
CA LEU A 165 -14.49 -1.38 13.29
C LEU A 165 -15.66 -1.14 14.27
N LYS A 166 -15.36 -0.90 15.56
CA LYS A 166 -16.39 -0.54 16.56
C LYS A 166 -17.05 0.79 16.26
N ASP A 167 -16.32 1.76 15.72
CA ASP A 167 -16.87 3.07 15.39
C ASP A 167 -17.76 2.99 14.14
N ILE A 168 -17.31 2.29 13.10
CA ILE A 168 -18.13 1.97 11.92
C ILE A 168 -19.42 1.21 12.31
N GLU A 169 -19.33 0.25 13.23
CA GLU A 169 -20.49 -0.52 13.70
C GLU A 169 -21.55 0.38 14.37
N LYS A 170 -21.13 1.38 15.16
CA LYS A 170 -22.04 2.34 15.81
C LYS A 170 -22.74 3.25 14.80
N GLU A 171 -22.03 3.65 13.74
CA GLU A 171 -22.55 4.53 12.69
C GLU A 171 -23.41 3.78 11.65
N GLY A 172 -23.25 2.45 11.61
CA GLY A 172 -23.92 1.56 10.68
C GLY A 172 -23.08 1.31 9.43
N VAL A 173 -22.93 0.04 9.07
CA VAL A 173 -22.20 -0.41 7.88
C VAL A 173 -23.06 -0.20 6.64
N GLU A 174 -22.56 0.55 5.67
CA GLU A 174 -23.21 0.73 4.37
C GLU A 174 -23.20 -0.59 3.59
N GLU A 175 -24.30 -0.88 2.88
CA GLU A 175 -24.52 -2.19 2.24
C GLU A 175 -23.35 -2.61 1.33
N LEU A 176 -22.87 -1.67 0.50
CA LEU A 176 -21.79 -1.92 -0.47
C LEU A 176 -20.39 -2.06 0.18
N ASN A 177 -20.29 -1.84 1.49
CA ASN A 177 -19.06 -1.91 2.26
C ASN A 177 -19.03 -3.12 3.22
N LYS A 178 -20.15 -3.85 3.37
CA LYS A 178 -20.27 -4.98 4.30
C LYS A 178 -19.24 -6.06 4.06
N ASP A 179 -18.94 -6.39 2.81
CA ASP A 179 -17.99 -7.46 2.49
C ASP A 179 -16.60 -7.19 3.06
N VAL A 180 -16.10 -5.96 2.91
CA VAL A 180 -14.79 -5.56 3.44
C VAL A 180 -14.85 -5.51 4.97
N TYR A 181 -15.92 -4.95 5.54
CA TYR A 181 -16.11 -4.91 6.99
C TYR A 181 -16.13 -6.31 7.61
N ASN A 182 -16.88 -7.25 7.02
CA ASN A 182 -16.99 -8.63 7.46
C ASN A 182 -15.64 -9.35 7.39
N PHE A 183 -14.88 -9.12 6.31
CA PHE A 183 -13.53 -9.65 6.18
C PHE A 183 -12.59 -9.14 7.28
N LEU A 184 -12.63 -7.85 7.58
CA LEU A 184 -11.81 -7.27 8.67
C LEU A 184 -12.21 -7.81 10.04
N LYS A 185 -13.52 -7.98 10.30
CA LYS A 185 -14.03 -8.62 11.54
C LYS A 185 -13.60 -10.08 11.65
N TYR A 186 -13.64 -10.82 10.55
CA TYR A 186 -13.15 -12.19 10.46
C TYR A 186 -11.66 -12.28 10.80
N CYS A 187 -10.81 -11.48 10.14
CA CYS A 187 -9.37 -11.49 10.42
C CYS A 187 -9.04 -11.10 11.86
N LEU A 188 -9.77 -10.13 12.44
CA LEU A 188 -9.58 -9.74 13.83
C LEU A 188 -9.99 -10.86 14.81
N ALA A 189 -11.12 -11.53 14.57
CA ALA A 189 -11.55 -12.65 15.41
C ALA A 189 -10.59 -13.85 15.30
N PHE A 190 -10.08 -14.10 14.10
CA PHE A 190 -9.06 -15.13 13.84
C PHE A 190 -7.78 -14.85 14.62
N GLU A 191 -7.27 -13.61 14.56
CA GLU A 191 -6.08 -13.17 15.31
C GLU A 191 -6.26 -13.31 16.82
N HIS A 192 -7.44 -12.95 17.35
CA HIS A 192 -7.73 -13.07 18.79
C HIS A 192 -7.94 -14.52 19.25
N GLY A 193 -8.04 -15.48 18.31
CA GLY A 193 -8.32 -16.87 18.63
C GLY A 193 -9.71 -17.07 19.24
N GLU A 194 -10.71 -16.30 18.79
CA GLU A 194 -12.11 -16.36 19.24
C GLU A 194 -12.92 -17.25 18.29
N PRO A 195 -13.10 -18.58 18.55
CA PRO A 195 -13.57 -19.51 17.52
C PRO A 195 -15.01 -19.25 17.09
N ALA A 196 -15.88 -18.89 18.05
CA ALA A 196 -17.29 -18.60 17.77
C ALA A 196 -17.47 -17.34 16.91
N GLU A 197 -16.69 -16.28 17.16
CA GLU A 197 -16.73 -15.08 16.31
C GLU A 197 -16.05 -15.34 14.97
N THR A 198 -14.97 -16.13 14.94
CA THR A 198 -14.29 -16.53 13.70
C THR A 198 -15.26 -17.26 12.77
N GLU A 199 -15.95 -18.30 13.25
CA GLU A 199 -16.93 -19.08 12.47
C GLU A 199 -18.08 -18.19 11.97
N LYS A 200 -18.60 -17.31 12.83
CA LYS A 200 -19.67 -16.37 12.48
C LYS A 200 -19.26 -15.45 11.34
N TRP A 201 -18.08 -14.82 11.42
CA TRP A 201 -17.63 -13.87 10.40
C TRP A 201 -17.12 -14.57 9.14
N GLU A 202 -16.53 -15.75 9.27
CA GLU A 202 -16.14 -16.60 8.13
C GLU A 202 -17.36 -16.94 7.27
N ALA A 203 -18.48 -17.33 7.89
CA ALA A 203 -19.72 -17.60 7.16
C ALA A 203 -20.20 -16.38 6.34
N GLN A 204 -20.02 -15.15 6.85
CA GLN A 204 -20.37 -13.94 6.12
C GLN A 204 -19.40 -13.67 4.95
N VAL A 205 -18.11 -13.90 5.16
CA VAL A 205 -17.09 -13.78 4.10
C VAL A 205 -17.34 -14.79 2.98
N LEU A 206 -17.66 -16.04 3.32
CA LEU A 206 -17.95 -17.10 2.35
C LEU A 206 -19.26 -16.89 1.58
N ALA A 207 -20.19 -16.12 2.13
CA ALA A 207 -21.43 -15.73 1.43
C ALA A 207 -21.22 -14.58 0.43
N SER A 208 -20.08 -13.87 0.48
CA SER A 208 -19.76 -12.78 -0.46
C SER A 208 -19.42 -13.33 -1.84
N SER A 209 -19.75 -12.56 -2.89
CA SER A 209 -19.31 -12.85 -4.25
C SER A 209 -17.78 -12.75 -4.43
N ALA A 210 -17.07 -12.13 -3.48
CA ALA A 210 -15.62 -12.00 -3.45
C ALA A 210 -14.95 -12.94 -2.43
N ALA A 211 -15.64 -13.98 -1.96
CA ALA A 211 -15.14 -14.93 -0.97
C ALA A 211 -13.73 -15.46 -1.30
N GLU A 212 -13.51 -15.93 -2.54
CA GLU A 212 -12.22 -16.46 -2.98
C GLU A 212 -11.07 -15.44 -2.81
N VAL A 213 -11.33 -14.17 -3.12
CA VAL A 213 -10.34 -13.10 -2.97
C VAL A 213 -10.01 -12.89 -1.49
N TYR A 214 -11.02 -12.84 -0.62
CA TYR A 214 -10.82 -12.64 0.80
C TYR A 214 -10.11 -13.81 1.47
N MET A 215 -10.46 -15.04 1.13
CA MET A 215 -9.81 -16.22 1.68
C MET A 215 -8.34 -16.28 1.26
N LYS A 216 -8.04 -15.97 -0.01
CA LYS A 216 -6.66 -15.85 -0.47
C LYS A 216 -5.89 -14.76 0.29
N ARG A 217 -6.48 -13.59 0.52
CA ARG A 217 -5.84 -12.52 1.31
C ARG A 217 -5.56 -12.98 2.75
N LYS A 218 -6.47 -13.72 3.37
CA LYS A 218 -6.26 -14.31 4.70
C LYS A 218 -5.07 -15.28 4.68
N ASP A 219 -4.98 -16.17 3.70
CA ASP A 219 -3.87 -17.12 3.60
C ASP A 219 -2.51 -16.40 3.51
N GLU A 220 -2.41 -15.36 2.69
CA GLU A 220 -1.19 -14.54 2.56
C GLU A 220 -0.86 -13.71 3.82
N LEU A 221 -1.88 -13.31 4.58
CA LEU A 221 -1.70 -12.56 5.83
C LEU A 221 -1.14 -13.43 6.95
N PHE A 222 -1.70 -14.63 7.11
CA PHE A 222 -1.41 -15.51 8.24
C PHE A 222 -0.47 -16.68 7.90
N GLY A 223 -0.02 -16.79 6.64
CA GLY A 223 0.95 -17.79 6.18
C GLY A 223 0.42 -19.22 6.21
N LEU A 224 -0.83 -19.41 5.80
CA LEU A 224 -1.57 -20.69 5.86
C LEU A 224 -1.62 -21.42 4.51
#